data_AF-N1PIZ5-F1
#
_entry.id   AF-N1PIZ5-F1
#
_cell.length_a   1.000
_cell.length_b   1.000
_cell.length_c   1.000
_cell.angle_alpha   90.00
_cell.angle_beta   90.00
_cell.angle_gamma   90.00
#
_symmetry.space_group_name_H-M   'P 1'
#
loop_
_entity.id
_entity.type
_entity.pdbx_description
1 polymer ?
#
loop_
_entity_poly.entity_id
_entity_poly.type
_entity_poly.pdbx_seq_one_letter_code
_entity_poly.pdbx_strand_id
1 'polypeptide(L)'
;MAVRINQCARGHSTIRPHTIDCLLKLVTSGITPIVPLRGSISASGDLMHLVYVVGLLEGSPDVYVTRDYGDLSRIMSAHEALAEVRMRPVTLVPREGLGLVNGTAASAAIASLAISDAMHLTLLATRLTPLTFEGMAARVDWLHPFIAEMSTHPGQAEAARIM
;
A
#
# COMPACT_ATOMS: atom_id res chain seq x y z
N MET A 1 -1.29 5.87 -3.43
CA MET A 1 -1.39 7.34 -3.29
C MET A 1 -1.14 7.83 -1.86
N ALA A 2 -1.72 7.23 -0.82
CA ALA A 2 -1.54 7.66 0.58
C ALA A 2 -0.06 7.81 1.02
N VAL A 3 0.79 6.82 0.73
CA VAL A 3 2.24 6.90 1.04
C VAL A 3 2.90 8.11 0.38
N ARG A 4 2.53 8.39 -0.88
CA ARG A 4 3.08 9.52 -1.66
C ARG A 4 2.67 10.86 -1.06
N ILE A 5 1.40 11.00 -0.66
CA ILE A 5 0.88 12.18 0.05
C ILE A 5 1.73 12.43 1.31
N ASN A 6 1.92 11.40 2.14
CA ASN A 6 2.72 11.51 3.35
C ASN A 6 4.19 11.91 3.06
N GLN A 7 4.81 11.32 2.04
CA GLN A 7 6.18 11.68 1.63
C GLN A 7 6.28 13.13 1.17
N CYS A 8 5.32 13.63 0.39
CA CYS A 8 5.29 15.01 -0.10
C CYS A 8 4.99 16.03 1.01
N ALA A 9 4.13 15.68 1.97
CA ALA A 9 3.74 16.55 3.08
C ALA A 9 4.91 16.96 4.00
N ARG A 10 6.04 16.24 3.93
CA ARG A 10 7.27 16.57 4.67
C ARG A 10 7.98 17.83 4.18
N GLY A 11 7.58 18.40 3.04
CA GLY A 11 8.11 19.67 2.53
C GLY A 11 9.44 19.59 1.78
N HIS A 12 10.06 18.41 1.65
CA HIS A 12 11.36 18.25 0.97
C HIS A 12 11.26 18.02 -0.55
N SER A 13 10.05 17.86 -1.09
CA SER A 13 9.81 17.50 -2.51
C SER A 13 9.41 18.69 -3.39
N THR A 14 9.29 19.90 -2.83
CA THR A 14 8.86 21.11 -3.56
C THR A 14 7.51 20.92 -4.29
N ILE A 15 6.57 20.24 -3.63
CA ILE A 15 5.20 20.04 -4.12
C ILE A 15 4.30 21.08 -3.48
N ARG A 16 3.43 21.73 -4.26
CA ARG A 16 2.48 22.72 -3.74
C ARG A 16 1.45 22.02 -2.84
N PRO A 17 0.99 22.67 -1.74
CA PRO A 17 -0.10 22.16 -0.92
C PRO A 17 -1.34 21.79 -1.74
N HIS A 18 -1.71 22.63 -2.72
CA HIS A 18 -2.82 22.36 -3.63
C HIS A 18 -2.72 21.01 -4.35
N THR A 19 -1.53 20.61 -4.80
CA THR A 19 -1.32 19.31 -5.47
C THR A 19 -1.51 18.14 -4.50
N ILE A 20 -1.12 18.32 -3.23
CA ILE A 20 -1.34 17.34 -2.16
C ILE A 20 -2.84 17.24 -1.85
N ASP A 21 -3.55 18.36 -1.79
CA ASP A 21 -5.01 18.41 -1.57
C ASP A 21 -5.76 17.70 -2.71
N CYS A 22 -5.32 17.87 -3.96
CA CYS A 22 -5.87 17.14 -5.11
C CYS A 22 -5.66 15.62 -4.99
N LEU A 23 -4.45 15.18 -4.60
CA LEU A 23 -4.18 13.75 -4.34
C LEU A 23 -5.07 13.20 -3.23
N LEU A 24 -5.25 13.96 -2.15
CA LEU A 24 -6.11 13.59 -1.04
C LEU A 24 -7.57 13.47 -1.50
N LYS A 25 -8.04 14.43 -2.29
CA LYS A 25 -9.40 14.42 -2.86
C LYS A 25 -9.63 13.16 -3.71
N LEU A 26 -8.68 12.77 -4.56
CA LEU A 26 -8.76 11.54 -5.35
C LEU A 26 -8.91 10.30 -4.47
N VAL A 27 -8.08 10.17 -3.42
CA VAL A 27 -8.15 9.07 -2.46
C VAL A 27 -9.51 9.03 -1.75
N THR A 28 -9.97 10.17 -1.23
CA THR A 28 -11.27 10.25 -0.54
C THR A 28 -12.48 10.05 -1.44
N SER A 29 -12.31 10.21 -2.76
CA SER A 29 -13.37 10.01 -3.76
C SER A 29 -13.39 8.60 -4.34
N GLY A 30 -12.51 7.70 -3.87
CA GLY A 30 -12.42 6.32 -4.37
C GLY A 30 -11.95 6.22 -5.82
N ILE A 31 -11.23 7.22 -6.34
CA ILE A 31 -10.70 7.21 -7.71
C ILE A 31 -9.30 6.63 -7.68
N THR A 32 -9.07 5.51 -8.36
CA THR A 32 -7.78 4.81 -8.36
C THR A 32 -7.28 4.63 -9.80
N PRO A 33 -6.04 5.05 -10.13
CA PRO A 33 -5.53 4.86 -11.48
C PRO A 33 -5.31 3.38 -11.79
N ILE A 34 -5.62 2.99 -13.03
CA ILE A 34 -5.26 1.68 -13.58
C ILE A 34 -3.80 1.76 -14.01
N VAL A 35 -2.94 1.03 -13.31
CA VAL A 35 -1.49 1.06 -13.50
C VAL A 35 -1.03 -0.31 -13.97
N PRO A 36 -0.12 -0.41 -14.96
CA PRO A 36 0.36 -1.71 -15.39
C PRO A 36 1.19 -2.37 -14.29
N LEU A 37 1.05 -3.69 -14.16
CA LEU A 37 1.63 -4.46 -13.07
C LEU A 37 3.18 -4.40 -13.04
N ARG A 38 3.82 -4.40 -14.21
CA ARG A 38 5.29 -4.51 -14.37
C ARG A 38 5.84 -3.35 -15.18
N GLY A 39 7.08 -2.96 -14.90
CA GLY A 39 7.84 -1.98 -15.68
C GLY A 39 8.73 -1.09 -14.83
N SER A 40 8.42 -0.94 -13.53
CA SER A 40 9.35 -0.35 -12.57
C SER A 40 10.41 -1.36 -12.14
N ILE A 41 11.65 -0.87 -11.97
CA ILE A 41 12.76 -1.58 -11.32
C ILE A 41 13.02 -1.08 -9.89
N SER A 42 12.26 -0.08 -9.43
CA SER A 42 12.33 0.55 -8.10
C SER A 42 13.71 1.14 -7.69
N ALA A 43 14.68 1.23 -8.61
CA ALA A 43 16.03 1.75 -8.32
C ALA A 43 16.07 3.27 -8.11
N SER A 44 15.32 4.04 -8.91
CA SER A 44 15.12 5.49 -8.74
C SER A 44 13.68 5.79 -8.29
N GLY A 45 13.14 4.88 -7.46
CA GLY A 45 11.72 4.86 -7.10
C GLY A 45 10.82 4.19 -8.14
N ASP A 46 9.54 4.22 -7.86
CA ASP A 46 8.48 3.54 -8.62
C ASP A 46 7.97 4.43 -9.76
N LEU A 47 8.90 4.95 -10.56
CA LEU A 47 8.66 5.96 -11.61
C LEU A 47 7.50 5.57 -12.53
N MET A 48 7.55 4.35 -13.05
CA MET A 48 6.57 3.84 -13.99
C MET A 48 5.17 3.75 -13.37
N HIS A 49 5.04 3.37 -12.11
CA HIS A 49 3.73 3.32 -11.45
C HIS A 49 3.23 4.71 -11.08
N LEU A 50 4.12 5.58 -10.61
CA LEU A 50 3.77 6.92 -10.15
C LEU A 50 3.44 7.88 -11.31
N VAL A 51 3.93 7.64 -12.53
CA VAL A 51 3.55 8.45 -13.69
C VAL A 51 2.06 8.33 -14.02
N TYR A 52 1.41 7.19 -13.76
CA TYR A 52 -0.04 7.04 -13.96
C TYR A 52 -0.84 7.83 -12.90
N VAL A 53 -0.32 7.95 -11.68
CA VAL A 53 -0.90 8.83 -10.65
C VAL A 53 -0.79 10.29 -11.08
N VAL A 54 0.34 10.68 -11.67
CA VAL A 54 0.54 12.02 -12.21
C VAL A 54 -0.37 12.29 -13.41
N GLY A 55 -0.47 11.36 -14.35
CA GLY A 55 -1.37 11.49 -15.50
C GLY A 55 -2.84 11.55 -15.09
N LEU A 56 -3.22 10.91 -13.97
CA LEU A 56 -4.53 11.13 -13.34
C LEU A 56 -4.70 12.57 -12.83
N LEU A 57 -3.72 13.11 -12.10
CA LEU A 57 -3.77 14.50 -11.63
C LEU A 57 -3.86 15.51 -12.79
N GLU A 58 -3.13 15.26 -13.88
CA GLU A 58 -3.15 16.09 -15.09
C GLU A 58 -4.38 15.86 -15.96
N GLY A 59 -5.27 14.91 -15.60
CA GLY A 59 -6.48 14.61 -16.35
C GLY A 59 -6.21 14.09 -17.76
N SER A 60 -5.13 13.32 -17.94
CA SER A 60 -4.75 12.74 -19.24
C SER A 60 -5.85 11.83 -19.78
N PRO A 61 -6.27 11.98 -21.05
CA PRO A 61 -7.31 11.14 -21.64
C PRO A 61 -6.89 9.68 -21.80
N ASP A 62 -5.58 9.40 -21.86
CA ASP A 62 -5.02 8.05 -22.05
C ASP A 62 -4.78 7.31 -20.72
N VAL A 63 -5.00 7.97 -19.58
CA VAL A 63 -4.95 7.35 -18.26
C VAL A 63 -6.36 6.95 -17.86
N TYR A 64 -6.55 5.67 -17.58
CA TYR A 64 -7.81 5.15 -17.08
C TYR A 64 -7.78 4.99 -15.57
N VAL A 65 -8.94 5.10 -14.94
CA VAL A 65 -9.13 4.91 -13.51
C VAL A 65 -10.29 3.96 -13.25
N THR A 66 -10.25 3.29 -12.10
CA THR A 66 -11.43 2.69 -11.48
C THR A 66 -12.02 3.65 -10.48
N ARG A 67 -13.35 3.66 -10.38
CA ARG A 67 -14.08 4.35 -9.32
C ARG A 67 -15.17 3.45 -8.78
N ASP A 68 -15.22 3.36 -7.46
CA ASP A 68 -16.18 2.51 -6.76
C ASP A 68 -17.49 3.28 -6.45
N TYR A 69 -18.60 2.59 -6.67
CA TYR A 69 -19.99 3.03 -6.45
C TYR A 69 -20.72 1.95 -5.64
N GLY A 70 -20.43 1.86 -4.34
CA GLY A 70 -20.89 0.75 -3.51
C GLY A 70 -20.28 -0.56 -4.00
N ASP A 71 -21.11 -1.51 -4.41
CA ASP A 71 -20.67 -2.84 -4.87
C ASP A 71 -20.25 -2.88 -6.36
N LEU A 72 -20.36 -1.76 -7.08
CA LEU A 72 -20.02 -1.66 -8.49
C LEU A 72 -18.75 -0.81 -8.68
N SER A 73 -17.87 -1.20 -9.60
CA SER A 73 -16.74 -0.38 -10.01
C SER A 73 -16.82 -0.08 -11.49
N ARG A 74 -16.57 1.19 -11.88
CA ARG A 74 -16.60 1.63 -13.27
C ARG A 74 -15.21 2.08 -13.71
N ILE A 75 -14.83 1.69 -14.92
CA ILE A 75 -13.64 2.20 -15.61
C ILE A 75 -14.03 3.43 -16.42
N MET A 76 -13.23 4.50 -16.32
CA MET A 76 -13.36 5.72 -17.11
C MET A 76 -12.00 6.40 -17.30
N SER A 77 -11.93 7.39 -18.19
CA SER A 77 -10.71 8.20 -18.33
C SER A 77 -10.48 9.08 -17.10
N ALA A 78 -9.22 9.48 -16.85
CA ALA A 78 -8.90 10.41 -15.79
C ALA A 78 -9.63 11.74 -15.98
N HIS A 79 -9.74 12.22 -17.22
CA HIS A 79 -10.48 13.44 -17.56
C HIS A 79 -11.94 13.39 -17.07
N GLU A 80 -12.66 12.31 -17.39
CA GLU A 80 -14.04 12.10 -16.96
C GLU A 80 -14.15 12.01 -15.43
N ALA A 81 -13.25 11.25 -14.80
CA ALA A 81 -13.24 11.08 -13.35
C ALA A 81 -13.03 12.40 -12.61
N LEU A 82 -12.10 13.25 -13.08
CA LEU A 82 -11.87 14.58 -12.52
C LEU A 82 -13.10 15.48 -12.68
N ALA A 83 -13.74 15.45 -13.84
CA ALA A 83 -14.96 16.21 -14.10
C ALA A 83 -16.09 15.80 -13.14
N GLU A 84 -16.27 14.50 -12.90
CA GLU A 84 -17.32 13.97 -12.03
C GLU A 84 -17.16 14.42 -10.56
N VAL A 85 -15.92 14.54 -10.07
CA VAL A 85 -15.65 15.08 -8.72
C VAL A 85 -15.45 16.60 -8.70
N ARG A 86 -15.78 17.29 -9.80
CA ARG A 86 -15.62 18.75 -9.97
C ARG A 86 -14.21 19.20 -9.61
N MET A 87 -13.20 18.44 -10.02
CA MET A 87 -11.79 18.77 -9.87
C MET A 87 -11.25 19.21 -11.22
N ARG A 88 -10.51 20.32 -11.24
CA ARG A 88 -9.79 20.73 -12.46
C ARG A 88 -8.48 19.94 -12.55
N PRO A 89 -8.04 19.56 -13.75
CA PRO A 89 -6.70 19.01 -13.96
C PRO A 89 -5.62 19.92 -13.36
N VAL A 90 -4.63 19.32 -12.72
CA VAL A 90 -3.50 20.04 -12.12
C VAL A 90 -2.48 20.33 -13.20
N THR A 91 -2.19 21.61 -13.44
CA THR A 91 -1.03 22.01 -14.25
C THR A 91 0.21 22.00 -13.35
N LEU A 92 1.14 21.07 -13.62
CA LEU A 92 2.38 20.95 -12.87
C LEU A 92 3.30 22.14 -13.13
N VAL A 93 3.95 22.64 -12.07
CA VAL A 93 4.98 23.68 -12.18
C VAL A 93 6.39 23.05 -12.16
N PRO A 94 7.47 23.80 -12.47
CA PRO A 94 8.81 23.25 -12.47
C PRO A 94 9.12 22.46 -11.19
N ARG A 95 9.78 21.30 -11.35
CA ARG A 95 10.13 20.33 -10.31
C ARG A 95 8.99 19.47 -9.74
N GLU A 96 7.72 19.87 -9.86
CA GLU A 96 6.62 19.09 -9.28
C GLU A 96 6.48 17.69 -9.90
N GLY A 97 6.60 17.57 -11.22
CA GLY A 97 6.54 16.26 -11.89
C GLY A 97 7.55 15.28 -11.34
N LEU A 98 8.84 15.66 -11.30
CA LEU A 98 9.90 14.85 -10.70
C LEU A 98 9.63 14.57 -9.22
N GLY A 99 9.18 15.58 -8.48
CA GLY A 99 8.84 15.44 -7.07
C GLY A 99 7.74 14.41 -6.83
N LEU A 100 6.75 14.28 -7.72
CA LEU A 100 5.66 13.30 -7.61
C LEU A 100 6.08 11.90 -8.03
N VAL A 101 6.83 11.76 -9.13
CA VAL A 101 7.20 10.44 -9.67
C VAL A 101 8.41 9.80 -9.00
N ASN A 102 9.31 10.59 -8.41
CA ASN A 102 10.52 10.07 -7.78
C ASN A 102 10.26 9.71 -6.32
N GLY A 103 10.00 8.43 -6.05
CA GLY A 103 9.81 7.90 -4.70
C GLY A 103 9.37 6.44 -4.72
N THR A 104 9.48 5.77 -3.57
CA THR A 104 9.18 4.33 -3.40
C THR A 104 7.74 4.09 -2.92
N ALA A 105 6.82 4.98 -3.27
CA ALA A 105 5.48 4.97 -2.68
C ALA A 105 4.62 3.77 -3.10
N ALA A 106 4.82 3.20 -4.29
CA ALA A 106 4.04 2.06 -4.75
C ALA A 106 4.55 0.76 -4.11
N SER A 107 5.87 0.54 -4.15
CA SER A 107 6.54 -0.59 -3.49
C SER A 107 6.31 -0.58 -1.98
N ALA A 108 6.45 0.58 -1.32
CA ALA A 108 6.17 0.71 0.11
C ALA A 108 4.70 0.42 0.45
N ALA A 109 3.74 0.84 -0.39
CA ALA A 109 2.33 0.54 -0.17
C ALA A 109 2.06 -0.98 -0.25
N ILE A 110 2.58 -1.65 -1.28
CA ILE A 110 2.43 -3.10 -1.45
C ILE A 110 3.12 -3.86 -0.31
N ALA A 111 4.34 -3.46 0.05
CA ALA A 111 5.08 -4.08 1.15
C ALA A 111 4.35 -3.93 2.49
N SER A 112 3.71 -2.78 2.74
CA SER A 112 2.92 -2.55 3.96
C SER A 112 1.73 -3.50 4.06
N LEU A 113 1.01 -3.71 2.95
CA LEU A 113 -0.09 -4.68 2.88
C LEU A 113 0.43 -6.10 3.09
N ALA A 114 1.49 -6.48 2.39
CA ALA A 114 2.08 -7.81 2.51
C ALA A 114 2.58 -8.12 3.93
N ILE A 115 3.21 -7.16 4.61
CA ILE A 115 3.65 -7.32 6.01
C ILE A 115 2.44 -7.46 6.94
N SER A 116 1.38 -6.66 6.74
CA SER A 116 0.15 -6.78 7.52
C SER A 116 -0.46 -8.18 7.40
N ASP A 117 -0.58 -8.70 6.18
CA ASP A 117 -1.11 -10.04 5.94
C ASP A 117 -0.19 -11.12 6.52
N ALA A 118 1.13 -10.98 6.35
CA ALA A 118 2.11 -11.91 6.89
C ALA A 118 2.07 -11.97 8.43
N MET A 119 1.84 -10.85 9.11
CA MET A 119 1.67 -10.81 10.57
C MET A 119 0.42 -11.58 10.99
N HIS A 120 -0.72 -11.37 10.33
CA HIS A 120 -1.95 -12.13 10.60
C HIS A 120 -1.76 -13.63 10.35
N LEU A 121 -1.15 -14.00 9.23
CA LEU A 121 -0.89 -15.40 8.88
C LEU A 121 0.07 -16.07 9.86
N THR A 122 1.08 -15.34 10.34
CA THR A 122 2.01 -15.85 11.34
C THR A 122 1.28 -16.17 12.64
N LEU A 123 0.48 -15.23 13.16
CA LEU A 123 -0.32 -15.47 14.37
C LEU A 123 -1.31 -16.62 14.19
N LEU A 124 -1.98 -16.68 13.03
CA LEU A 124 -2.91 -17.75 12.71
C LEU A 124 -2.22 -19.11 12.68
N ALA A 125 -1.08 -19.24 12.00
CA ALA A 125 -0.30 -20.47 11.94
C ALA A 125 0.17 -20.90 13.33
N THR A 126 0.64 -19.95 14.14
CA THR A 126 1.03 -20.21 15.53
C THR A 126 -0.13 -20.77 16.35
N ARG A 127 -1.34 -20.23 16.22
CA ARG A 127 -2.54 -20.69 16.94
C ARG A 127 -3.11 -22.02 16.42
N LEU A 128 -3.03 -22.26 15.12
CA LEU A 128 -3.47 -23.54 14.52
C LEU A 128 -2.56 -24.71 14.89
N THR A 129 -1.30 -24.43 15.24
CA THR A 129 -0.33 -25.46 15.63
C THR A 129 -0.83 -26.31 16.81
N PRO A 130 -1.10 -25.76 18.02
CA PRO A 130 -1.60 -26.56 19.15
C PRO A 130 -2.97 -27.20 18.87
N LEU A 131 -3.87 -26.54 18.13
CA LEU A 131 -5.16 -27.11 17.72
C LEU A 131 -4.98 -28.39 16.87
N THR A 132 -3.95 -28.41 16.02
CA THR A 132 -3.61 -29.59 15.23
C THR A 132 -3.12 -30.72 16.14
N PHE A 133 -2.31 -30.41 17.15
CA PHE A 133 -1.85 -31.40 18.13
C PHE A 133 -3.00 -31.96 18.97
N GLU A 134 -3.95 -31.11 19.37
CA GLU A 134 -5.18 -31.53 20.04
C GLU A 134 -5.99 -32.50 19.17
N GLY A 135 -6.22 -32.15 17.89
CA GLY A 135 -6.91 -33.02 16.93
C GLY A 135 -6.22 -34.35 16.66
N MET A 136 -4.89 -34.43 16.83
CA MET A 136 -4.10 -35.66 16.71
C MET A 136 -3.96 -36.43 18.02
N ALA A 137 -4.51 -35.94 19.14
CA ALA A 137 -4.24 -36.45 20.48
C ALA A 137 -2.73 -36.59 20.78
N ALA A 138 -1.94 -35.64 20.28
CA ALA A 138 -0.48 -35.61 20.41
C ALA A 138 -0.05 -34.98 21.74
N ARG A 139 1.20 -35.25 22.15
CA ARG A 139 1.80 -34.62 23.34
C ARG A 139 2.24 -33.19 23.04
N VAL A 140 2.04 -32.31 24.02
CA VAL A 140 2.39 -30.89 23.95
C VAL A 140 3.55 -30.50 24.88
N ASP A 141 4.29 -31.48 25.40
CA ASP A 141 5.45 -31.25 26.29
C ASP A 141 6.51 -30.32 25.67
N TRP A 142 6.56 -30.25 24.33
CA TRP A 142 7.44 -29.34 23.58
C TRP A 142 7.14 -27.85 23.82
N LEU A 143 5.96 -27.51 24.35
CA LEU A 143 5.58 -26.16 24.79
C LEU A 143 6.01 -25.84 26.23
N HIS A 144 6.60 -26.80 26.97
CA HIS A 144 6.99 -26.56 28.35
C HIS A 144 7.98 -25.38 28.43
N PRO A 145 7.75 -24.36 29.30
CA PRO A 145 8.51 -23.11 29.32
C PRO A 145 10.04 -23.31 29.36
N PHE A 146 10.51 -24.30 30.11
CA PHE A 146 11.91 -24.73 30.17
C PHE A 146 12.58 -24.87 28.79
N ILE A 147 11.88 -25.44 27.80
CA ILE A 147 12.44 -25.69 26.45
C ILE A 147 12.67 -24.36 25.72
N ALA A 148 11.75 -23.41 25.88
CA ALA A 148 11.87 -22.09 25.29
C ALA A 148 12.89 -21.21 26.02
N GLU A 149 12.94 -21.28 27.36
CA GLU A 149 13.87 -20.53 28.21
C GLU A 149 15.33 -20.95 28.02
N MET A 150 15.57 -22.20 27.61
CA MET A 150 16.91 -22.67 27.26
C MET A 150 17.43 -22.14 25.92
N SER A 151 16.55 -21.60 25.07
CA SER A 151 16.91 -21.00 23.79
C SER A 151 17.18 -19.51 23.93
N THR A 152 18.13 -18.98 23.15
CA THR A 152 18.46 -17.54 23.12
C THR A 152 17.61 -16.75 22.12
N HIS A 153 16.67 -17.41 21.42
CA HIS A 153 15.89 -16.79 20.36
C HIS A 153 14.58 -16.18 20.89
N PRO A 154 14.39 -14.85 20.85
CA PRO A 154 13.19 -14.21 21.41
C PRO A 154 11.90 -14.64 20.69
N GLY A 155 11.95 -14.82 19.37
CA GLY A 155 10.79 -15.28 18.59
C GLY A 155 10.35 -16.70 18.93
N GLN A 156 11.27 -17.57 19.37
CA GLN A 156 10.91 -18.91 19.83
C GLN A 156 10.16 -18.85 21.17
N ALA A 157 10.67 -18.05 22.12
CA ALA A 157 10.02 -17.86 23.42
C ALA A 157 8.64 -17.21 23.27
N GLU A 158 8.52 -16.22 22.40
CA GLU A 158 7.24 -15.58 22.10
C GLU A 158 6.25 -16.57 21.48
N ALA A 159 6.67 -17.31 20.44
CA ALA A 159 5.82 -18.30 19.77
C ALA A 159 5.31 -19.37 20.74
N ALA A 160 6.19 -19.95 21.57
CA ALA A 160 5.80 -20.95 22.56
C ALA A 160 4.79 -20.41 23.59
N ARG A 161 4.90 -19.13 23.98
CA ARG A 161 3.99 -18.49 24.93
C ARG A 161 2.59 -18.23 24.34
N ILE A 162 2.49 -18.02 23.03
CA ILE A 162 1.23 -17.71 22.34
C ILE A 162 0.63 -18.92 21.60
N MET A 163 1.27 -20.08 21.64
CA MET A 163 0.67 -21.36 21.26
C MET A 163 -0.21 -21.81 22.43
#